data_AF-A0A6N7VEZ0-F1
#
_entry.id   AF-A0A6N7VEZ0-F1
#
_cell.length_a   1.000
_cell.length_b   1.000
_cell.length_c   1.000
_cell.angle_alpha   90.00
_cell.angle_beta   90.00
_cell.angle_gamma   90.00
#
_symmetry.space_group_name_H-M   'P 1'
#
loop_
_entity.id
_entity.type
_entity.pdbx_description
1 polymer ?
#
loop_
_entity_poly.entity_id
_entity_poly.type
_entity_poly.pdbx_seq_one_letter_code
_entity_poly.pdbx_strand_id
1 'polypeptide(L)'
;MCIQELKKRLNTKNFPHEIGVFLGYPLDDVIGFIEHKPYYLVGDWKVYQNVNEAKKQFDLFKQTKEKMLNQIHNGYELCEIL
;
A
#
# COMPACT_ATOMS: atom_id res chain seq x y z
N MET A 1 5.55 19.65 10.75
CA MET A 1 4.40 20.41 10.18
C MET A 1 3.53 19.57 9.25
N CYS A 2 4.05 18.87 8.25
CA CYS A 2 3.20 18.13 7.27
C CYS A 2 2.39 16.96 7.85
N ILE A 3 2.94 16.20 8.81
CA ILE A 3 2.23 15.04 9.42
C ILE A 3 1.04 15.48 10.28
N GLN A 4 1.11 16.64 10.96
CA GLN A 4 0.01 17.11 11.80
C GLN A 4 -1.19 17.58 10.95
N GLU A 5 -0.92 18.22 9.81
CA GLU A 5 -1.95 18.60 8.86
C GLU A 5 -2.60 17.37 8.21
N LEU A 6 -1.81 16.35 7.86
CA LEU A 6 -2.33 15.09 7.36
C LEU A 6 -3.25 14.41 8.40
N LYS A 7 -2.82 14.35 9.66
CA LYS A 7 -3.64 13.80 10.77
C LYS A 7 -4.97 14.53 10.94
N LYS A 8 -4.99 15.85 10.79
CA LYS A 8 -6.21 16.64 10.85
C LYS A 8 -7.16 16.30 9.69
N ARG A 9 -6.62 16.15 8.48
CA ARG A 9 -7.38 15.80 7.27
C ARG A 9 -7.89 14.36 7.28
N LEU A 10 -7.21 13.41 7.92
CA LEU A 10 -7.68 12.03 8.09
C LEU A 10 -9.06 11.95 8.78
N ASN A 11 -9.38 12.90 9.66
CA ASN A 11 -10.65 12.96 10.38
C ASN A 11 -11.76 13.72 9.63
N THR A 12 -11.52 14.12 8.38
CA THR A 12 -12.52 14.82 7.56
C THR A 12 -13.19 13.87 6.57
N LYS A 13 -14.35 14.25 6.04
CA LYS A 13 -15.06 13.47 5.00
C LYS A 13 -14.23 13.28 3.72
N ASN A 14 -13.30 14.20 3.42
CA ASN A 14 -12.41 14.11 2.28
C ASN A 14 -11.06 13.57 2.74
N PHE A 15 -10.98 12.24 2.84
CA PHE A 15 -9.77 11.54 3.21
C PHE A 15 -8.62 11.94 2.27
N PRO A 16 -7.43 12.32 2.79
CA PRO A 16 -6.34 12.79 1.95
C PRO A 16 -5.85 11.64 1.06
N HIS A 17 -6.09 11.72 -0.24
CA HIS A 17 -5.68 10.71 -1.22
C HIS A 17 -4.15 10.57 -1.28
N GLU A 18 -3.41 11.63 -0.91
CA GLU A 18 -1.95 11.69 -0.85
C GLU A 18 -1.37 10.79 0.25
N ILE A 19 -2.21 10.28 1.16
CA ILE A 19 -1.81 9.32 2.21
C ILE A 19 -1.11 8.10 1.61
N GLY A 20 -1.45 7.72 0.37
CA GLY A 20 -0.86 6.56 -0.28
C GLY A 20 0.66 6.64 -0.41
N VAL A 21 1.22 7.85 -0.56
CA VAL A 21 2.67 8.07 -0.59
C VAL A 21 3.30 7.71 0.76
N PHE A 22 2.62 8.05 1.87
CA PHE A 22 3.09 7.73 3.22
C PHE A 22 2.95 6.25 3.56
N LEU A 23 2.00 5.55 2.92
CA LEU A 23 1.84 4.10 3.01
C LEU A 23 2.84 3.33 2.14
N GLY A 24 3.67 4.03 1.36
CA GLY A 24 4.67 3.43 0.49
C GLY A 24 4.11 2.92 -0.84
N TYR A 25 2.90 3.34 -1.24
CA TYR A 25 2.40 3.02 -2.57
C TYR A 25 3.22 3.76 -3.65
N PRO A 26 3.38 3.17 -4.84
CA PRO A 26 4.04 3.82 -5.97
C PRO A 26 3.38 5.18 -6.27
N LEU A 27 4.21 6.19 -6.54
CA LEU A 27 3.72 7.56 -6.78
C LEU A 27 2.73 7.62 -7.95
N ASP A 28 3.01 6.88 -9.03
CA ASP A 28 2.14 6.81 -10.21
C ASP A 28 0.76 6.23 -9.89
N ASP A 29 0.69 5.28 -8.95
CA ASP A 29 -0.57 4.70 -8.50
C ASP A 29 -1.36 5.69 -7.63
N VAL A 30 -0.67 6.47 -6.79
CA VAL A 30 -1.31 7.52 -5.99
C VAL A 30 -1.84 8.65 -6.88
N ILE A 31 -1.04 9.10 -7.86
CA ILE A 31 -1.46 10.11 -8.84
C ILE A 31 -2.63 9.59 -9.66
N GLY A 32 -2.55 8.37 -10.18
CA GLY A 32 -3.62 7.74 -10.95
C GLY A 32 -4.93 7.61 -10.18
N PHE A 33 -4.84 7.31 -8.88
CA PHE A 33 -5.98 7.30 -7.97
C PHE A 33 -6.60 8.69 -7.80
N ILE A 34 -5.78 9.72 -7.55
CA ILE A 34 -6.22 11.12 -7.38
C ILE A 34 -6.90 11.65 -8.66
N GLU A 35 -6.30 11.37 -9.82
CA GLU A 35 -6.77 11.85 -11.12
C GLU A 35 -7.93 11.02 -11.70
N HIS A 36 -8.39 9.99 -10.98
CA HIS A 36 -9.45 9.08 -11.43
C HIS A 36 -9.15 8.42 -12.79
N LYS A 37 -7.88 8.11 -13.05
CA LYS A 37 -7.45 7.45 -14.30
C LYS A 37 -7.98 6.00 -14.38
N PRO A 38 -8.15 5.44 -15.59
CA PRO A 38 -8.40 4.01 -15.72
C PRO A 38 -7.19 3.23 -15.19
N TYR A 39 -7.44 2.18 -14.40
CA TYR A 39 -6.40 1.28 -13.90
C TYR A 39 -6.15 0.14 -14.90
N TYR A 40 -4.93 -0.38 -14.91
CA TYR A 40 -4.52 -1.46 -15.81
C TYR A 40 -4.57 -2.84 -15.16
N LEU A 41 -4.39 -2.92 -13.84
CA LEU A 41 -4.43 -4.16 -13.08
C LEU A 41 -4.97 -3.90 -11.67
N VAL A 42 -5.66 -4.89 -11.10
CA VAL A 42 -6.06 -4.89 -9.69
C VAL A 42 -5.47 -6.13 -9.03
N GLY A 43 -4.65 -5.91 -7.99
CA GLY A 43 -4.13 -6.94 -7.10
C GLY A 43 -4.36 -6.53 -5.65
N ASP A 44 -3.30 -6.55 -4.83
CA ASP A 44 -3.36 -6.00 -3.46
C ASP A 44 -3.64 -4.49 -3.43
N TRP A 45 -3.32 -3.78 -4.53
CA TRP A 45 -3.77 -2.42 -4.81
C TRP A 45 -4.12 -2.24 -6.29
N LYS A 46 -4.70 -1.08 -6.65
CA LYS A 46 -4.99 -0.71 -8.04
C LYS A 46 -3.73 -0.16 -8.69
N VAL A 47 -3.39 -0.69 -9.85
CA VAL A 47 -2.18 -0.33 -10.61
C VAL A 47 -2.56 0.57 -11.78
N TYR A 48 -1.99 1.75 -11.81
CA TYR A 48 -2.24 2.79 -12.80
C TYR A 48 -1.07 2.97 -13.76
N GLN A 49 0.09 2.36 -13.49
CA GLN A 49 1.21 2.30 -14.43
C GLN A 49 2.11 1.08 -14.16
N ASN A 50 3.00 0.73 -15.10
CA ASN A 50 4.08 -0.24 -14.90
C ASN A 50 3.60 -1.62 -14.37
N VAL A 51 2.59 -2.21 -15.03
CA VAL A 51 1.96 -3.48 -14.63
C VAL A 51 2.96 -4.61 -14.34
N ASN A 52 4.05 -4.71 -15.12
CA ASN A 52 5.06 -5.75 -14.92
C ASN A 52 5.82 -5.57 -13.60
N GLU A 53 6.12 -4.33 -13.21
CA GLU A 53 6.78 -4.05 -11.94
C GLU A 53 5.82 -4.27 -10.79
N ALA A 54 4.56 -3.82 -10.92
CA ALA A 54 3.53 -4.06 -9.92
C ALA A 54 3.31 -5.57 -9.66
N LYS A 55 3.34 -6.41 -10.70
CA LYS A 55 3.29 -7.87 -10.54
C LYS A 55 4.43 -8.42 -9.69
N LYS A 56 5.67 -7.96 -9.90
CA LYS A 56 6.80 -8.37 -9.05
C LYS A 56 6.62 -7.93 -7.61
N GLN A 57 6.09 -6.72 -7.40
CA GLN A 57 5.79 -6.22 -6.05
C GLN A 57 4.70 -7.06 -5.37
N PHE A 58 3.63 -7.45 -6.09
CA PHE A 58 2.62 -8.38 -5.57
C PHE A 58 3.21 -9.74 -5.20
N ASP A 59 4.07 -10.31 -6.05
CA ASP A 59 4.71 -11.59 -5.78
C ASP A 59 5.64 -11.52 -4.55
N LEU A 60 6.39 -10.44 -4.40
CA LEU A 60 7.24 -10.22 -3.22
C LEU A 60 6.40 -10.03 -1.95
N PHE A 61 5.34 -9.23 -2.03
CA PHE A 61 4.43 -9.00 -0.92
C PHE A 61 3.76 -10.31 -0.48
N LYS A 62 3.25 -11.10 -1.44
CA LYS A 62 2.66 -12.41 -1.18
C LYS A 62 3.64 -13.36 -0.49
N GLN A 63 4.86 -13.49 -1.01
CA GLN A 63 5.89 -14.35 -0.41
C GLN A 63 6.25 -13.92 1.01
N THR A 64 6.34 -12.60 1.25
CA THR A 64 6.67 -12.05 2.57
C THR A 64 5.54 -12.30 3.55
N LYS A 65 4.29 -12.10 3.11
CA LYS A 65 3.09 -12.39 3.89
C LYS A 65 2.99 -13.87 4.25
N GLU A 66 3.24 -14.77 3.31
CA GLU A 66 3.25 -16.22 3.56
C GLU A 66 4.32 -16.62 4.58
N LYS A 67 5.54 -16.07 4.48
CA LYS A 67 6.60 -16.30 5.48
C LYS A 67 6.21 -15.79 6.86
N MET A 68 5.67 -14.58 6.95
CA MET A 68 5.21 -13.99 8.21
C MET A 68 4.10 -14.85 8.83
N LEU A 69 3.09 -15.24 8.06
CA LEU A 69 2.01 -16.10 8.54
C LEU A 69 2.50 -17.46 9.03
N ASN A 70 3.47 -18.06 8.32
CA ASN A 70 4.08 -19.31 8.78
C ASN A 70 4.81 -19.15 10.12
N GLN A 71 5.50 -18.03 10.33
CA GLN A 71 6.15 -17.76 11.62
C GLN A 71 5.11 -17.56 12.73
N ILE A 72 4.03 -16.81 12.48
CA ILE A 72 2.92 -16.66 13.43
C ILE A 72 2.30 -18.03 13.77
N HIS A 73 2.06 -18.88 12.77
CA HIS A 73 1.54 -20.24 12.99
C HIS A 73 2.51 -21.12 13.80
N ASN A 74 3.81 -20.88 13.71
CA ASN A 74 4.83 -21.55 14.52
C ASN A 74 4.95 -21.00 15.94
N GLY A 75 4.08 -20.06 16.34
CA GLY A 75 3.99 -19.53 17.70
C GLY A 75 4.82 -18.28 17.96
N TYR A 76 5.44 -17.68 16.94
CA TYR A 76 6.12 -16.39 17.07
C TYR A 76 5.08 -15.27 17.17
N GLU A 77 5.33 -14.31 18.07
CA GLU A 77 4.52 -13.10 18.11
C GLU A 77 4.90 -12.13 16.98
N LEU A 78 3.96 -11.29 16.56
CA LEU A 78 4.21 -10.30 15.49
C LEU A 78 5.41 -9.39 15.81
N CYS A 79 5.61 -9.05 17.08
CA CYS A 79 6.73 -8.23 17.56
C CYS A 79 8.10 -8.92 17.41
N GLU A 80 8.15 -10.25 17.23
CA GLU A 80 9.38 -11.00 17.02
C GLU A 80 9.74 -11.15 15.53
N ILE A 81 8.76 -10.91 14.64
CA ILE A 81 8.88 -11.11 13.19
C ILE A 81 9.18 -9.79 12.46
N LEU A 82 8.70 -8.66 13.01
CA LEU A 82 8.90 -7.30 12.51
C LEU A 82 10.19 -6.67 13.05
#